data_AF-A0A0F9UF63-F1
#
_entry.id   AF-A0A0F9UF63-F1
#
_cell.length_a   1.000
_cell.length_b   1.000
_cell.length_c   1.000
_cell.angle_alpha   90.00
_cell.angle_beta   90.00
_cell.angle_gamma   90.00
#
_symmetry.space_group_name_H-M   'P 1'
#
loop_
_entity.id
_entity.type
_entity.pdbx_description
1 polymer ?
#
loop_
_entity_poly.entity_id
_entity_poly.type
_entity_poly.pdbx_seq_one_letter_code
_entity_poly.pdbx_strand_id
1 'polypeptide(L)'
;MNIKILIVLIVLIGLGIGGFFVWKNTSGPEEKEEEKKEEIIPKEEGPREVSNTTRKGTVFEDEIWRGKIHIIGDIIVEEGVTLTIEPGTIVLIAANQDVENLFDWPFDMQQGIRQEHPDEDPYYRGVHFGEPFRDEGNHISIRIHGTLHAVGTPEQMITITSDSPTPSIYDWNSFQFDHGIFSYFTMEYYRHFDPGNGTVVSHNILRHVGECAVCANSSVVVENNMIYDAGHELVDMHNASPTIRNNTIGPNKNRPCVIIDGGSPLITGNIIKDCGSGLSFLVPPKDPNLKDNILKNNTFLNNGQNVWYEY
;
A
#
# COMPACT_ATOMS: atom_id res chain seq x y z
N MET A 1 -0.51 18.41 -68.70
CA MET A 1 -1.53 17.79 -67.83
C MET A 1 -1.19 18.18 -66.39
N ASN A 2 -1.79 19.14 -65.69
CA ASN A 2 -2.67 20.29 -65.95
C ASN A 2 -2.32 21.24 -64.76
N ILE A 3 -1.77 22.46 -64.97
CA ILE A 3 -2.49 23.76 -65.07
C ILE A 3 -2.93 24.24 -63.67
N LYS A 4 -2.60 25.41 -63.10
CA LYS A 4 -2.46 26.82 -63.60
C LYS A 4 -2.07 27.69 -62.36
N ILE A 5 -1.31 28.80 -62.47
CA ILE A 5 -1.70 30.23 -62.41
C ILE A 5 -0.44 30.93 -61.85
N LEU A 6 0.12 32.07 -62.26
CA LEU A 6 -0.03 33.00 -63.38
C LEU A 6 1.18 33.95 -63.25
N ILE A 7 2.02 34.04 -64.29
CA ILE A 7 3.09 35.03 -64.39
C ILE A 7 2.51 36.20 -65.20
N VAL A 8 2.59 37.42 -64.65
CA VAL A 8 2.45 38.66 -65.43
C VAL A 8 3.79 39.37 -65.41
N LEU A 9 4.46 39.35 -66.55
CA LEU A 9 5.71 40.05 -66.83
C LEU A 9 5.38 41.21 -67.77
N ILE A 10 5.66 42.44 -67.34
CA ILE A 10 5.60 43.62 -68.20
C ILE A 10 6.91 43.71 -68.97
N VAL A 11 6.77 43.79 -70.30
CA VAL A 11 7.82 43.99 -71.31
C VAL A 11 8.30 45.43 -71.26
N LEU A 12 9.61 45.68 -71.39
CA LEU A 12 10.13 46.77 -72.21
C LEU A 12 11.59 46.50 -72.65
N ILE A 13 11.84 46.90 -73.90
CA ILE A 13 12.96 46.58 -74.78
C ILE A 13 14.06 47.65 -74.63
N GLY A 14 15.33 47.23 -74.72
CA GLY A 14 16.28 47.93 -75.60
C GLY A 14 17.51 48.59 -74.98
N LEU A 15 18.65 48.22 -75.59
CA LEU A 15 19.91 48.96 -75.74
C LEU A 15 20.92 48.89 -74.59
N GLY A 16 21.99 48.15 -74.86
CA GLY A 16 23.19 48.14 -74.03
C GLY A 16 24.00 49.43 -74.15
N ILE A 17 24.78 49.69 -73.10
CA ILE A 17 26.14 50.23 -73.09
C ILE A 17 26.69 49.87 -71.69
N GLY A 18 27.88 49.28 -71.65
CA GLY A 18 28.57 48.91 -70.42
C GLY A 18 28.97 50.14 -69.60
N GLY A 19 28.70 50.09 -68.30
CA GLY A 19 29.09 51.10 -67.33
C GLY A 19 29.12 50.48 -65.93
N PHE A 20 30.32 50.34 -65.39
CA PHE A 20 30.68 49.70 -64.13
C PHE A 20 30.03 50.42 -62.94
N PHE A 21 29.07 49.80 -62.25
CA PHE A 21 28.51 50.30 -60.98
C PHE A 21 29.10 49.52 -59.81
N VAL A 22 29.91 50.19 -58.99
CA VAL A 22 30.34 49.70 -57.68
C VAL A 22 29.19 49.89 -56.71
N TRP A 23 28.52 48.81 -56.33
CA TRP A 23 27.53 48.83 -55.25
C TRP A 23 28.28 48.83 -53.91
N LYS A 24 28.18 49.92 -53.15
CA LYS A 24 28.58 49.93 -51.74
C LYS A 24 27.56 49.11 -50.96
N ASN A 25 28.04 48.00 -50.41
CA ASN A 25 27.29 47.18 -49.47
C ASN A 25 27.16 47.95 -48.15
N THR A 26 25.98 48.49 -47.85
CA THR A 26 25.63 49.00 -46.52
C THR A 26 24.54 48.12 -45.94
N SER A 27 24.91 46.93 -45.50
CA SER A 27 24.16 46.16 -44.53
C SER A 27 24.87 46.31 -43.17
N GLY A 28 24.28 47.11 -42.29
CA GLY A 28 24.57 47.01 -40.86
C GLY A 28 24.14 45.64 -40.34
N PRO A 29 24.68 45.17 -39.21
CA PRO A 29 24.26 43.91 -38.63
C PRO A 29 22.78 44.01 -38.24
N GLU A 30 21.94 43.12 -38.79
CA GLU A 30 20.61 42.85 -38.23
C GLU A 30 20.82 42.27 -36.83
N GLU A 31 20.48 43.06 -35.81
CA GLU A 31 20.30 42.55 -34.46
C GLU A 31 19.13 41.58 -34.49
N LYS A 32 19.43 40.28 -34.37
CA LYS A 32 18.43 39.27 -34.06
C LYS A 32 17.95 39.56 -32.64
N GLU A 33 16.75 40.09 -32.49
CA GLU A 33 16.02 40.01 -31.23
C GLU A 33 15.82 38.52 -30.92
N GLU A 34 16.65 37.98 -30.02
CA GLU A 34 16.38 36.70 -29.39
C GLU A 34 15.11 36.86 -28.56
N GLU A 35 14.01 36.25 -29.03
CA GLU A 35 12.85 35.98 -28.19
C GLU A 35 13.35 35.23 -26.95
N LYS A 36 13.36 35.92 -25.80
CA LYS A 36 13.44 35.28 -24.49
C LYS A 36 12.27 34.31 -24.40
N LYS A 37 12.55 33.02 -24.62
CA LYS A 37 11.69 31.97 -24.08
C LYS A 37 11.70 32.17 -22.58
N GLU A 38 10.59 32.68 -22.04
CA GLU A 38 10.32 32.58 -20.62
C GLU A 38 10.39 31.08 -20.29
N GLU A 39 11.45 30.71 -19.58
CA GLU A 39 11.58 29.40 -18.97
C GLU A 39 10.42 29.33 -17.97
N ILE A 40 9.37 28.59 -18.33
CA ILE A 40 8.26 28.30 -17.43
C ILE A 40 8.87 27.43 -16.34
N ILE A 41 9.32 28.07 -15.26
CA ILE A 41 9.68 27.38 -14.03
C ILE A 41 8.40 26.64 -13.62
N PRO A 42 8.38 25.29 -13.61
CA PRO A 42 7.23 24.56 -13.12
C PRO A 42 6.97 25.08 -11.71
N LYS A 43 5.77 25.63 -11.49
CA LYS A 43 5.34 25.95 -10.15
C LYS A 43 5.40 24.61 -9.41
N GLU A 44 6.17 24.52 -8.33
CA GLU A 44 6.06 23.38 -7.41
C GLU A 44 4.60 23.40 -6.93
N GLU A 45 3.75 22.64 -7.60
CA GLU A 45 2.41 22.36 -7.14
C GLU A 45 2.62 21.48 -5.91
N GLY A 46 2.28 22.04 -4.74
CA GLY A 46 2.30 21.29 -3.50
C GLY A 46 1.40 20.05 -3.59
N PRO A 47 1.42 19.20 -2.56
CA PRO A 47 0.63 17.97 -2.55
C PRO A 47 -0.85 18.27 -2.84
N ARG A 48 -1.47 17.41 -3.64
CA ARG A 48 -2.87 17.50 -4.01
C ARG A 48 -3.76 17.19 -2.82
N GLU A 49 -4.66 18.12 -2.54
CA GLU A 49 -5.65 17.98 -1.47
C GLU A 49 -6.85 17.14 -1.93
N VAL A 50 -7.13 16.05 -1.21
CA VAL A 50 -8.22 15.11 -1.48
C VAL A 50 -9.12 15.00 -0.25
N SER A 51 -10.40 15.33 -0.40
CA SER A 51 -11.33 15.32 0.73
C SER A 51 -12.77 15.04 0.35
N ASN A 52 -13.48 14.33 1.24
CA ASN A 52 -14.94 14.09 1.14
C ASN A 52 -15.36 13.58 -0.24
N THR A 53 -14.62 12.60 -0.77
CA THR A 53 -14.72 12.19 -2.16
C THR A 53 -14.49 10.69 -2.31
N THR A 54 -14.76 10.21 -3.53
CA THR A 54 -14.49 8.84 -3.95
C THR A 54 -13.10 8.73 -4.57
N ARG A 55 -12.38 7.64 -4.30
CA ARG A 55 -11.03 7.35 -4.81
C ARG A 55 -10.92 5.92 -5.34
N LYS A 56 -10.04 5.76 -6.32
CA LYS A 56 -9.62 4.52 -6.98
C LYS A 56 -8.48 4.85 -7.95
N GLY A 57 -7.80 3.84 -8.44
CA GLY A 57 -6.75 3.96 -9.45
C GLY A 57 -5.39 4.33 -8.88
N THR A 58 -4.48 4.67 -9.78
CA THR A 58 -3.09 5.02 -9.45
C THR A 58 -2.93 6.50 -9.07
N VAL A 59 -2.11 6.75 -8.04
CA VAL A 59 -1.71 8.07 -7.55
C VAL A 59 -0.28 8.36 -7.98
N PHE A 60 -0.11 9.37 -8.85
CA PHE A 60 1.16 9.74 -9.49
C PHE A 60 1.82 10.99 -8.90
N GLU A 61 1.16 11.66 -7.96
CA GLU A 61 1.61 12.89 -7.33
C GLU A 61 1.28 12.84 -5.84
N ASP A 62 2.00 13.60 -5.01
CA ASP A 62 1.76 13.60 -3.58
C ASP A 62 0.30 13.97 -3.27
N GLU A 63 -0.35 13.21 -2.40
CA GLU A 63 -1.74 13.46 -1.99
C GLU A 63 -1.84 13.62 -0.48
N ILE A 64 -2.69 14.55 -0.05
CA ILE A 64 -3.13 14.69 1.35
C ILE A 64 -4.61 14.33 1.41
N TRP A 65 -4.93 13.29 2.16
CA TRP A 65 -6.29 12.81 2.38
C TRP A 65 -6.85 13.33 3.71
N ARG A 66 -8.07 13.88 3.67
CA ARG A 66 -8.78 14.40 4.83
C ARG A 66 -10.30 14.19 4.74
N GLY A 67 -10.98 14.15 5.89
CA GLY A 67 -12.44 13.96 5.94
C GLY A 67 -12.85 12.53 5.58
N LYS A 68 -13.89 12.36 4.75
CA LYS A 68 -14.36 11.03 4.32
C LYS A 68 -13.82 10.67 2.94
N ILE A 69 -13.03 9.60 2.83
CA ILE A 69 -12.58 9.05 1.54
C ILE A 69 -13.31 7.73 1.32
N HIS A 70 -13.99 7.57 0.19
CA HIS A 70 -14.65 6.32 -0.19
C HIS A 70 -13.86 5.64 -1.31
N ILE A 71 -13.17 4.55 -1.00
CA ILE A 71 -12.40 3.78 -1.96
C ILE A 71 -13.35 2.77 -2.61
N ILE A 72 -13.51 2.84 -3.93
CA ILE A 72 -14.43 1.97 -4.69
C ILE A 72 -13.73 1.04 -5.68
N GLY A 73 -12.41 1.14 -5.76
CA GLY A 73 -11.56 0.22 -6.49
C GLY A 73 -10.13 0.32 -5.97
N ASP A 74 -9.23 -0.49 -6.51
CA ASP A 74 -7.85 -0.57 -6.03
C ASP A 74 -7.13 0.78 -6.00
N ILE A 75 -6.15 0.89 -5.10
CA ILE A 75 -5.27 2.05 -5.02
C ILE A 75 -3.84 1.59 -5.17
N ILE A 76 -3.12 2.20 -6.11
CA ILE A 76 -1.66 2.13 -6.21
C ILE A 76 -1.08 3.52 -5.99
N VAL A 77 -0.20 3.69 -5.01
CA VAL A 77 0.60 4.91 -4.86
C VAL A 77 2.00 4.62 -5.38
N GLU A 78 2.41 5.31 -6.44
CA GLU A 78 3.66 5.04 -7.16
C GLU A 78 4.92 5.29 -6.31
N GLU A 79 6.04 4.69 -6.73
CA GLU A 79 7.34 5.00 -6.14
C GLU A 79 7.67 6.49 -6.24
N GLY A 80 8.28 7.04 -5.19
CA GLY A 80 8.62 8.47 -5.12
C GLY A 80 7.46 9.39 -4.77
N VAL A 81 6.23 8.88 -4.66
CA VAL A 81 5.03 9.64 -4.25
C VAL A 81 4.78 9.47 -2.75
N THR A 82 4.32 10.53 -2.08
CA THR A 82 3.88 10.50 -0.68
C THR A 82 2.37 10.56 -0.58
N LEU A 83 1.77 9.54 0.03
CA LEU A 83 0.39 9.61 0.50
C LEU A 83 0.38 10.01 1.98
N THR A 84 -0.16 11.19 2.27
CA THR A 84 -0.43 11.65 3.63
C THR A 84 -1.89 11.44 3.98
N ILE A 85 -2.18 10.82 5.13
CA ILE A 85 -3.56 10.70 5.65
C ILE A 85 -3.63 11.45 6.97
N GLU A 86 -4.43 12.52 7.02
CA GLU A 86 -4.53 13.39 8.20
C GLU A 86 -5.33 12.75 9.34
N PRO A 87 -5.07 13.15 10.61
CA PRO A 87 -5.85 12.71 11.77
C PRO A 87 -7.36 12.86 11.59
N GLY A 88 -8.11 11.86 12.04
CA GLY A 88 -9.58 11.85 11.97
C GLY A 88 -10.17 11.56 10.58
N THR A 89 -9.33 11.24 9.59
CA THR A 89 -9.80 10.78 8.28
C THR A 89 -10.53 9.44 8.41
N ILE A 90 -11.67 9.32 7.73
CA ILE A 90 -12.43 8.07 7.62
C ILE A 90 -12.33 7.58 6.18
N VAL A 91 -11.66 6.45 6.00
CA VAL A 91 -11.57 5.72 4.74
C VAL A 91 -12.60 4.59 4.78
N LEU A 92 -13.62 4.68 3.94
CA LEU A 92 -14.57 3.58 3.72
C LEU A 92 -14.15 2.82 2.47
N ILE A 93 -14.11 1.50 2.54
CA ILE A 93 -13.82 0.62 1.41
C ILE A 93 -15.12 0.00 0.92
N ALA A 94 -15.37 0.04 -0.39
CA ALA A 94 -16.51 -0.65 -0.99
C ALA A 94 -16.37 -2.17 -0.80
N ALA A 95 -17.28 -2.75 -0.03
CA ALA A 95 -17.22 -4.15 0.32
C ALA A 95 -17.63 -5.06 -0.84
N ASN A 96 -16.83 -6.10 -1.12
CA ASN A 96 -17.13 -7.11 -2.16
C ASN A 96 -17.42 -6.49 -3.54
N GLN A 97 -16.86 -5.31 -3.81
CA GLN A 97 -16.96 -4.64 -5.09
C GLN A 97 -15.68 -3.86 -5.37
N ASP A 98 -15.04 -4.20 -6.49
CA ASP A 98 -13.96 -3.43 -7.06
C ASP A 98 -14.34 -3.00 -8.49
N VAL A 99 -14.44 -1.69 -8.72
CA VAL A 99 -14.77 -1.14 -10.04
C VAL A 99 -13.54 -0.95 -10.94
N GLU A 100 -12.33 -1.15 -10.42
CA GLU A 100 -11.06 -0.96 -11.11
C GLU A 100 -9.97 -1.84 -10.51
N ASN A 101 -9.96 -3.11 -10.94
CA ASN A 101 -8.95 -4.07 -10.53
C ASN A 101 -7.58 -3.77 -11.17
N LEU A 102 -6.58 -3.63 -10.32
CA LEU A 102 -5.18 -3.37 -10.65
C LEU A 102 -4.28 -4.59 -10.33
N PHE A 103 -4.83 -5.66 -9.76
CA PHE A 103 -4.11 -6.89 -9.42
C PHE A 103 -4.72 -8.12 -10.10
N ASP A 104 -3.97 -8.78 -10.98
CA ASP A 104 -4.51 -9.83 -11.87
C ASP A 104 -3.83 -11.19 -11.74
N TRP A 105 -3.16 -11.45 -10.61
CA TRP A 105 -2.50 -12.72 -10.36
C TRP A 105 -3.50 -13.89 -10.44
N PRO A 106 -3.29 -14.90 -11.32
CA PRO A 106 -4.33 -15.88 -11.65
C PRO A 106 -4.91 -16.64 -10.46
N PHE A 107 -4.11 -16.90 -9.42
CA PHE A 107 -4.60 -17.60 -8.23
C PHE A 107 -5.54 -16.73 -7.39
N ASP A 108 -5.23 -15.44 -7.26
CA ASP A 108 -5.97 -14.49 -6.42
C ASP A 108 -7.28 -14.05 -7.09
N MET A 109 -7.35 -14.16 -8.42
CA MET A 109 -8.57 -13.96 -9.23
C MET A 109 -9.63 -15.07 -9.09
N GLN A 110 -9.31 -16.18 -8.44
CA GLN A 110 -10.29 -17.26 -8.23
C GLN A 110 -11.41 -16.82 -7.30
N GLN A 111 -12.59 -17.42 -7.47
CA GLN A 111 -13.80 -17.06 -6.71
C GLN A 111 -14.34 -18.26 -5.93
N GLY A 112 -15.15 -17.96 -4.91
CA GLY A 112 -15.80 -18.96 -4.08
C GLY A 112 -14.86 -19.55 -3.03
N ILE A 113 -15.26 -20.70 -2.47
CA ILE A 113 -14.52 -21.37 -1.40
C ILE A 113 -13.49 -22.32 -1.98
N ARG A 114 -12.24 -22.23 -1.53
CA ARG A 114 -11.15 -23.16 -1.88
C ARG A 114 -11.50 -24.56 -1.39
N GLN A 115 -11.63 -25.50 -2.31
CA GLN A 115 -11.98 -26.89 -2.00
C GLN A 115 -10.75 -27.72 -1.63
N GLU A 116 -10.95 -28.76 -0.84
CA GLU A 116 -9.89 -29.73 -0.54
C GLU A 116 -9.44 -30.47 -1.79
N HIS A 117 -8.13 -30.55 -1.98
CA HIS A 117 -7.51 -31.34 -3.04
C HIS A 117 -6.43 -32.25 -2.42
N PRO A 118 -6.52 -33.59 -2.56
CA PRO A 118 -5.65 -34.54 -1.86
C PRO A 118 -4.15 -34.37 -2.13
N ASP A 119 -3.80 -33.81 -3.29
CA ASP A 119 -2.41 -33.66 -3.75
C ASP A 119 -1.91 -32.20 -3.67
N GLU A 120 -2.68 -31.30 -3.05
CA GLU A 120 -2.34 -29.88 -2.93
C GLU A 120 -2.04 -29.53 -1.48
N ASP A 121 -1.07 -28.63 -1.30
CA ASP A 121 -0.74 -28.08 0.01
C ASP A 121 -1.96 -27.30 0.57
N PRO A 122 -2.50 -27.67 1.75
CA PRO A 122 -3.61 -26.97 2.37
C PRO A 122 -3.29 -25.50 2.72
N TYR A 123 -2.03 -25.11 2.75
CA TYR A 123 -1.56 -23.75 3.04
C TYR A 123 -1.11 -22.96 1.80
N TYR A 124 -1.30 -23.52 0.60
CA TYR A 124 -0.80 -22.92 -0.63
C TYR A 124 -1.27 -21.47 -0.82
N ARG A 125 -0.29 -20.56 -0.94
CA ARG A 125 -0.48 -19.12 -1.13
C ARG A 125 -1.35 -18.43 -0.07
N GLY A 126 -1.41 -18.98 1.14
CA GLY A 126 -2.03 -18.35 2.30
C GLY A 126 -3.56 -18.43 2.35
N VAL A 127 -4.22 -19.11 1.40
CA VAL A 127 -5.68 -19.33 1.44
C VAL A 127 -5.92 -20.78 1.81
N HIS A 128 -6.47 -21.10 2.98
CA HIS A 128 -6.69 -22.49 3.38
C HIS A 128 -7.88 -23.15 2.69
N PHE A 129 -7.92 -24.49 2.70
CA PHE A 129 -9.14 -25.20 2.33
C PHE A 129 -10.30 -24.80 3.25
N GLY A 130 -11.47 -24.57 2.65
CA GLY A 130 -12.66 -24.08 3.35
C GLY A 130 -12.74 -22.56 3.49
N GLU A 131 -11.72 -21.82 3.08
CA GLU A 131 -11.71 -20.36 3.07
C GLU A 131 -12.09 -19.81 1.69
N PRO A 132 -12.70 -18.60 1.61
CA PRO A 132 -12.92 -17.97 0.33
C PRO A 132 -11.57 -17.67 -0.34
N PHE A 133 -11.48 -17.78 -1.66
CA PHE A 133 -10.37 -17.18 -2.40
C PHE A 133 -10.35 -15.67 -2.20
N ARG A 134 -9.23 -15.03 -2.56
CA ARG A 134 -9.09 -13.56 -2.53
C ARG A 134 -10.10 -12.86 -3.41
N ASP A 135 -10.54 -13.50 -4.50
CA ASP A 135 -11.49 -12.93 -5.45
C ASP A 135 -11.11 -11.48 -5.77
N GLU A 136 -9.85 -11.30 -6.16
CA GLU A 136 -9.19 -10.00 -6.33
C GLU A 136 -10.01 -9.10 -7.28
N GLY A 137 -10.61 -9.68 -8.32
CA GLY A 137 -11.47 -8.94 -9.24
C GLY A 137 -12.76 -8.36 -8.63
N ASN A 138 -13.10 -8.68 -7.38
CA ASN A 138 -14.24 -8.12 -6.65
C ASN A 138 -13.88 -7.59 -5.26
N HIS A 139 -12.60 -7.57 -4.87
CA HIS A 139 -12.20 -7.12 -3.52
C HIS A 139 -11.01 -6.19 -3.63
N ILE A 140 -11.16 -5.02 -3.02
CA ILE A 140 -10.21 -3.93 -3.13
C ILE A 140 -8.92 -4.24 -2.37
N SER A 141 -7.80 -3.95 -3.02
CA SER A 141 -6.44 -3.94 -2.47
C SER A 141 -5.81 -2.54 -2.57
N ILE A 142 -5.05 -2.17 -1.54
CA ILE A 142 -4.33 -0.90 -1.47
C ILE A 142 -2.83 -1.19 -1.39
N ARG A 143 -2.08 -0.71 -2.37
CA ARG A 143 -0.63 -0.85 -2.47
C ARG A 143 0.05 0.51 -2.52
N ILE A 144 0.92 0.78 -1.56
CA ILE A 144 1.70 2.01 -1.49
C ILE A 144 3.17 1.66 -1.73
N HIS A 145 3.65 1.86 -2.96
CA HIS A 145 5.06 1.72 -3.30
C HIS A 145 5.89 2.92 -2.85
N GLY A 146 5.28 4.10 -2.87
CA GLY A 146 5.83 5.33 -2.33
C GLY A 146 5.96 5.33 -0.81
N THR A 147 5.79 6.52 -0.22
CA THR A 147 5.84 6.72 1.24
C THR A 147 4.45 6.95 1.80
N LEU A 148 4.07 6.16 2.80
CA LEU A 148 2.89 6.42 3.62
C LEU A 148 3.27 7.31 4.81
N HIS A 149 2.67 8.49 4.90
CA HIS A 149 2.72 9.32 6.10
C HIS A 149 1.33 9.42 6.71
N ALA A 150 0.98 8.47 7.58
CA ALA A 150 -0.31 8.46 8.23
C ALA A 150 -0.16 8.31 9.74
N VAL A 151 -0.32 9.45 10.43
CA VAL A 151 -0.16 9.55 11.87
C VAL A 151 -1.38 10.27 12.43
N GLY A 152 -2.35 9.50 12.91
CA GLY A 152 -3.48 10.03 13.67
C GLY A 152 -3.06 10.47 15.08
N THR A 153 -4.07 10.71 15.93
CA THR A 153 -3.86 10.98 17.37
C THR A 153 -4.78 10.10 18.22
N PRO A 154 -4.55 9.96 19.54
CA PRO A 154 -5.49 9.24 20.40
C PRO A 154 -6.93 9.79 20.33
N GLU A 155 -7.08 11.10 20.15
CA GLU A 155 -8.38 11.78 20.07
C GLU A 155 -8.98 11.77 18.65
N GLN A 156 -8.13 11.64 17.63
CA GLN A 156 -8.51 11.66 16.22
C GLN A 156 -7.77 10.54 15.48
N MET A 157 -8.09 9.30 15.83
CA MET A 157 -7.59 8.14 15.11
C MET A 157 -8.08 8.19 13.66
N ILE A 158 -7.27 7.65 12.75
CA ILE A 158 -7.68 7.42 11.36
C ILE A 158 -8.48 6.12 11.33
N THR A 159 -9.61 6.08 10.62
CA THR A 159 -10.41 4.85 10.48
C THR A 159 -10.32 4.34 9.06
N ILE A 160 -9.98 3.06 8.87
CA ILE A 160 -10.16 2.35 7.60
C ILE A 160 -11.10 1.17 7.87
N THR A 161 -12.25 1.13 7.21
CA THR A 161 -13.27 0.13 7.48
C THR A 161 -14.16 -0.12 6.25
N SER A 162 -14.97 -1.16 6.31
CA SER A 162 -15.95 -1.52 5.28
C SER A 162 -17.11 -0.52 5.23
N ASP A 163 -17.64 -0.26 4.03
CA ASP A 163 -18.89 0.49 3.85
C ASP A 163 -20.16 -0.37 3.98
N SER A 164 -20.00 -1.67 4.20
CA SER A 164 -21.11 -2.61 4.35
C SER A 164 -21.91 -2.34 5.63
N PRO A 165 -23.26 -2.38 5.57
CA PRO A 165 -24.09 -2.33 6.78
C PRO A 165 -24.00 -3.62 7.62
N THR A 166 -23.47 -4.71 7.05
CA THR A 166 -23.25 -6.00 7.72
C THR A 166 -21.85 -6.50 7.34
N PRO A 167 -20.81 -5.91 7.92
CA PRO A 167 -19.46 -6.13 7.45
C PRO A 167 -18.94 -7.52 7.80
N SER A 168 -18.05 -8.05 6.95
CA SER A 168 -17.39 -9.35 7.11
C SER A 168 -15.87 -9.19 7.08
N ILE A 169 -15.16 -10.18 7.62
CA ILE A 169 -13.69 -10.18 7.70
C ILE A 169 -12.97 -10.30 6.33
N TYR A 170 -13.74 -10.40 5.24
CA TYR A 170 -13.22 -10.49 3.88
C TYR A 170 -13.80 -9.40 2.97
N ASP A 171 -14.36 -8.32 3.54
CA ASP A 171 -15.01 -7.28 2.72
C ASP A 171 -14.06 -6.60 1.74
N TRP A 172 -12.78 -6.53 2.08
CA TRP A 172 -11.71 -6.04 1.22
C TRP A 172 -10.41 -6.80 1.51
N ASN A 173 -9.52 -6.86 0.52
CA ASN A 173 -8.36 -7.74 0.56
C ASN A 173 -7.22 -7.13 1.37
N SER A 174 -6.37 -6.34 0.74
CA SER A 174 -5.06 -6.05 1.29
C SER A 174 -4.84 -4.57 1.56
N PHE A 175 -4.05 -4.29 2.60
CA PHE A 175 -3.34 -3.03 2.72
C PHE A 175 -1.85 -3.33 2.78
N GLN A 176 -1.08 -2.73 1.88
CA GLN A 176 0.36 -2.95 1.81
C GLN A 176 1.07 -1.62 1.58
N PHE A 177 2.15 -1.37 2.32
CA PHE A 177 2.96 -0.17 2.13
C PHE A 177 4.44 -0.46 2.30
N ASP A 178 5.27 0.04 1.38
CA ASP A 178 6.70 -0.26 1.35
C ASP A 178 7.49 0.59 2.34
N HIS A 179 7.09 1.85 2.53
CA HIS A 179 7.82 2.83 3.34
C HIS A 179 6.88 3.70 4.19
N GLY A 180 7.39 4.12 5.35
CA GLY A 180 6.75 5.14 6.17
C GLY A 180 6.12 4.61 7.45
N ILE A 181 5.07 5.30 7.92
CA ILE A 181 4.49 5.13 9.26
C ILE A 181 2.97 4.97 9.14
N PHE A 182 2.46 3.93 9.80
CA PHE A 182 1.04 3.66 10.00
C PHE A 182 0.73 3.73 11.50
N SER A 183 0.23 4.88 11.97
CA SER A 183 0.03 5.11 13.40
C SER A 183 -1.28 5.78 13.78
N TYR A 184 -1.84 5.36 14.92
CA TYR A 184 -3.14 5.80 15.44
C TYR A 184 -4.30 5.51 14.48
N PHE A 185 -4.35 4.29 13.96
CA PHE A 185 -5.45 3.76 13.14
C PHE A 185 -6.39 2.86 13.92
N THR A 186 -7.67 2.90 13.56
CA THR A 186 -8.57 1.74 13.70
C THR A 186 -8.77 1.15 12.30
N MET A 187 -8.31 -0.09 12.09
CA MET A 187 -8.42 -0.78 10.81
C MET A 187 -9.22 -2.07 11.00
N GLU A 188 -10.25 -2.26 10.17
CA GLU A 188 -11.24 -3.33 10.34
C GLU A 188 -11.68 -3.97 9.01
N TYR A 189 -12.14 -5.22 9.10
CA TYR A 189 -12.83 -5.95 8.02
C TYR A 189 -11.96 -6.19 6.77
N TYR A 190 -10.65 -6.24 6.98
CA TYR A 190 -9.65 -6.48 5.94
C TYR A 190 -9.18 -7.93 6.00
N ARG A 191 -8.69 -8.42 4.86
CA ARG A 191 -8.14 -9.76 4.77
C ARG A 191 -6.75 -9.85 5.38
N HIS A 192 -5.80 -9.04 4.90
CA HIS A 192 -4.43 -9.04 5.44
C HIS A 192 -3.75 -7.67 5.37
N PHE A 193 -2.72 -7.47 6.20
CA PHE A 193 -1.96 -6.22 6.29
C PHE A 193 -0.45 -6.48 6.26
N ASP A 194 0.21 -5.99 5.22
CA ASP A 194 1.61 -6.28 4.88
C ASP A 194 2.49 -5.01 4.95
N PRO A 195 3.06 -4.67 6.11
CA PRO A 195 4.03 -3.59 6.23
C PRO A 195 5.43 -3.97 5.70
N GLY A 196 5.98 -3.09 4.86
CA GLY A 196 7.29 -3.22 4.23
C GLY A 196 8.48 -3.06 5.18
N ASN A 197 9.68 -3.22 4.63
CA ASN A 197 10.91 -3.21 5.41
C ASN A 197 11.23 -1.81 6.00
N GLY A 198 11.57 -1.75 7.29
CA GLY A 198 11.92 -0.48 7.96
C GLY A 198 10.74 0.44 8.25
N THR A 199 9.50 -0.06 8.08
CA THR A 199 8.27 0.65 8.42
C THR A 199 7.95 0.58 9.91
N VAL A 200 7.03 1.44 10.36
CA VAL A 200 6.52 1.44 11.73
C VAL A 200 5.00 1.32 11.73
N VAL A 201 4.48 0.32 12.44
CA VAL A 201 3.07 0.11 12.73
C VAL A 201 2.86 0.33 14.23
N SER A 202 2.26 1.46 14.63
CA SER A 202 2.14 1.76 16.06
C SER A 202 0.87 2.43 16.55
N HIS A 203 0.48 2.14 17.80
CA HIS A 203 -0.69 2.76 18.46
C HIS A 203 -2.02 2.51 17.74
N ASN A 204 -2.13 1.38 17.04
CA ASN A 204 -3.31 1.03 16.26
C ASN A 204 -4.25 0.08 17.02
N ILE A 205 -5.51 0.05 16.60
CA ILE A 205 -6.49 -1.00 16.88
C ILE A 205 -6.71 -1.76 15.58
N LEU A 206 -6.29 -3.03 15.55
CA LEU A 206 -6.37 -3.90 14.37
C LEU A 206 -7.27 -5.09 14.72
N ARG A 207 -8.41 -5.22 14.04
CA ARG A 207 -9.42 -6.24 14.39
C ARG A 207 -10.36 -6.61 13.25
N HIS A 208 -11.13 -7.69 13.44
CA HIS A 208 -12.07 -8.20 12.46
C HIS A 208 -11.36 -8.54 11.15
N VAL A 209 -10.36 -9.42 11.24
CA VAL A 209 -9.42 -9.71 10.15
C VAL A 209 -9.69 -11.08 9.53
N GLY A 210 -9.53 -11.19 8.21
CA GLY A 210 -9.72 -12.43 7.45
C GLY A 210 -8.57 -13.45 7.58
N GLU A 211 -7.33 -12.99 7.47
CA GLU A 211 -6.09 -13.80 7.54
C GLU A 211 -5.20 -13.23 8.68
N CYS A 212 -3.93 -12.86 8.40
CA CYS A 212 -3.04 -12.23 9.37
C CYS A 212 -3.37 -10.75 9.62
N ALA A 213 -3.53 -10.36 10.90
CA ALA A 213 -3.78 -8.95 11.28
C ALA A 213 -2.56 -8.05 11.05
N VAL A 214 -1.36 -8.57 11.21
CA VAL A 214 -0.10 -7.98 10.76
C VAL A 214 0.82 -9.09 10.25
N CYS A 215 1.10 -9.08 8.97
CA CYS A 215 2.00 -10.03 8.33
C CYS A 215 3.43 -9.41 8.37
N ALA A 216 4.13 -9.63 9.47
CA ALA A 216 5.42 -9.01 9.80
C ALA A 216 6.61 -9.70 9.09
N ASN A 217 6.47 -9.91 7.78
CA ASN A 217 7.40 -10.62 6.89
C ASN A 217 8.62 -9.78 6.47
N SER A 218 8.97 -8.77 7.26
CA SER A 218 10.03 -7.78 6.99
C SER A 218 10.72 -7.36 8.29
N SER A 219 11.61 -6.36 8.25
CA SER A 219 12.17 -5.76 9.49
C SER A 219 11.27 -4.64 10.06
N VAL A 220 9.94 -4.78 9.93
CA VAL A 220 8.95 -3.84 10.48
C VAL A 220 9.05 -3.74 12.01
N VAL A 221 8.76 -2.55 12.54
CA VAL A 221 8.49 -2.34 13.96
C VAL A 221 6.99 -2.33 14.21
N VAL A 222 6.49 -3.30 14.98
CA VAL A 222 5.09 -3.41 15.40
C VAL A 222 5.04 -3.08 16.90
N GLU A 223 4.53 -1.90 17.27
CA GLU A 223 4.55 -1.47 18.68
C GLU A 223 3.31 -0.77 19.23
N ASN A 224 3.03 -0.97 20.51
CA ASN A 224 1.94 -0.29 21.23
C ASN A 224 0.55 -0.46 20.57
N ASN A 225 0.35 -1.53 19.81
CA ASN A 225 -0.93 -1.82 19.15
C ASN A 225 -1.82 -2.70 20.04
N MET A 226 -3.13 -2.62 19.80
CA MET A 226 -4.11 -3.61 20.22
C MET A 226 -4.51 -4.42 18.99
N ILE A 227 -4.17 -5.70 18.96
CA ILE A 227 -4.36 -6.59 17.80
C ILE A 227 -5.18 -7.79 18.28
N TYR A 228 -6.34 -8.04 17.68
CA TYR A 228 -7.23 -9.12 18.13
C TYR A 228 -8.26 -9.51 17.07
N ASP A 229 -8.90 -10.67 17.25
CA ASP A 229 -10.00 -11.15 16.41
C ASP A 229 -9.64 -11.31 14.91
N ALA A 230 -8.94 -12.41 14.60
CA ALA A 230 -8.54 -12.76 13.24
C ALA A 230 -9.03 -14.15 12.80
N GLY A 231 -9.14 -14.28 11.48
CA GLY A 231 -9.42 -15.51 10.77
C GLY A 231 -8.25 -16.50 10.78
N HIS A 232 -7.01 -16.04 10.94
CA HIS A 232 -5.84 -16.91 11.13
C HIS A 232 -5.11 -16.55 12.44
N GLU A 233 -3.85 -16.16 12.36
CA GLU A 233 -3.05 -15.58 13.42
C GLU A 233 -3.19 -14.05 13.49
N LEU A 234 -2.78 -13.46 14.61
CA LEU A 234 -2.76 -12.00 14.73
C LEU A 234 -1.49 -11.41 14.15
N VAL A 235 -0.34 -11.97 14.49
CA VAL A 235 0.94 -11.55 13.94
C VAL A 235 1.64 -12.77 13.36
N ASP A 236 1.92 -12.69 12.06
CA ASP A 236 2.66 -13.71 11.33
C ASP A 236 4.07 -13.21 10.98
N MET A 237 5.02 -14.13 10.85
CA MET A 237 6.31 -13.85 10.24
C MET A 237 6.97 -15.10 9.64
N HIS A 238 7.51 -14.94 8.44
CA HIS A 238 8.24 -15.96 7.69
C HIS A 238 9.68 -15.52 7.42
N ASN A 239 10.65 -16.22 8.02
CA ASN A 239 12.09 -15.99 7.86
C ASN A 239 12.56 -14.53 8.03
N ALA A 240 11.81 -13.74 8.80
CA ALA A 240 12.05 -12.31 8.98
C ALA A 240 12.68 -11.98 10.35
N SER A 241 12.92 -10.70 10.63
CA SER A 241 13.44 -10.25 11.94
C SER A 241 12.75 -8.97 12.40
N PRO A 242 11.41 -8.97 12.52
CA PRO A 242 10.66 -7.82 12.99
C PRO A 242 10.95 -7.54 14.48
N THR A 243 10.65 -6.31 14.90
CA THR A 243 10.55 -5.95 16.32
C THR A 243 9.09 -5.83 16.71
N ILE A 244 8.61 -6.73 17.57
CA ILE A 244 7.24 -6.76 18.07
C ILE A 244 7.28 -6.42 19.55
N ARG A 245 6.88 -5.19 19.93
CA ARG A 245 7.01 -4.75 21.32
C ARG A 245 5.84 -3.97 21.89
N ASN A 246 5.61 -4.14 23.19
CA ASN A 246 4.61 -3.38 23.94
C ASN A 246 3.18 -3.45 23.38
N ASN A 247 2.84 -4.48 22.60
CA ASN A 247 1.50 -4.68 22.08
C ASN A 247 0.62 -5.42 23.08
N THR A 248 -0.69 -5.25 22.98
CA THR A 248 -1.67 -6.20 23.50
C THR A 248 -2.16 -7.05 22.33
N ILE A 249 -1.82 -8.33 22.35
CA ILE A 249 -2.11 -9.30 21.28
C ILE A 249 -3.09 -10.33 21.81
N GLY A 250 -4.27 -10.38 21.21
CA GLY A 250 -5.39 -11.22 21.62
C GLY A 250 -6.54 -10.45 22.26
N PRO A 251 -7.76 -11.04 22.28
CA PRO A 251 -8.06 -12.46 22.07
C PRO A 251 -7.97 -12.94 20.62
N ASN A 252 -7.53 -14.19 20.43
CA ASN A 252 -7.65 -14.92 19.16
C ASN A 252 -8.02 -16.38 19.43
N LYS A 253 -9.30 -16.60 19.72
CA LYS A 253 -9.77 -17.85 20.34
C LYS A 253 -9.54 -19.04 19.39
N ASN A 254 -9.00 -20.12 19.93
CA ASN A 254 -8.66 -21.37 19.23
C ASN A 254 -7.58 -21.22 18.13
N ARG A 255 -6.94 -20.06 18.02
CA ARG A 255 -5.93 -19.77 17.01
C ARG A 255 -4.66 -19.20 17.64
N PRO A 256 -3.50 -19.33 16.99
CA PRO A 256 -2.27 -18.71 17.45
C PRO A 256 -2.39 -17.18 17.48
N CYS A 257 -1.74 -16.55 18.44
CA CYS A 257 -1.60 -15.10 18.44
C CYS A 257 -0.37 -14.65 17.64
N VAL A 258 0.76 -15.33 17.83
CA VAL A 258 1.99 -15.04 17.08
C VAL A 258 2.52 -16.32 16.44
N ILE A 259 2.66 -16.31 15.13
CA ILE A 259 3.34 -17.35 14.35
C ILE A 259 4.80 -16.94 14.14
N ILE A 260 5.71 -17.90 14.27
CA ILE A 260 7.14 -17.75 14.00
C ILE A 260 7.55 -18.88 13.06
N ASP A 261 7.57 -18.59 11.77
CA ASP A 261 8.13 -19.48 10.74
C ASP A 261 9.57 -19.08 10.40
N GLY A 262 10.45 -19.29 11.38
CA GLY A 262 11.88 -19.03 11.24
C GLY A 262 12.26 -17.57 11.51
N GLY A 263 13.48 -17.21 11.12
CA GLY A 263 14.01 -15.86 11.35
C GLY A 263 14.58 -15.61 12.76
N SER A 264 14.64 -14.35 13.17
CA SER A 264 15.24 -13.92 14.46
C SER A 264 14.54 -12.66 15.00
N PRO A 265 13.25 -12.74 15.35
CA PRO A 265 12.49 -11.60 15.81
C PRO A 265 12.91 -11.15 17.21
N LEU A 266 12.71 -9.87 17.50
CA LEU A 266 12.69 -9.34 18.86
C LEU A 266 11.24 -9.19 19.31
N ILE A 267 10.78 -10.08 20.20
CA ILE A 267 9.42 -10.02 20.77
C ILE A 267 9.54 -9.73 22.26
N THR A 268 9.13 -8.53 22.71
CA THR A 268 9.37 -8.07 24.09
C THR A 268 8.31 -7.10 24.60
N GLY A 269 8.00 -7.14 25.89
CA GLY A 269 7.08 -6.21 26.55
C GLY A 269 5.61 -6.36 26.13
N ASN A 270 5.26 -7.38 25.34
CA ASN A 270 3.89 -7.62 24.90
C ASN A 270 3.06 -8.31 25.98
N ILE A 271 1.75 -8.08 25.95
CA ILE A 271 0.74 -8.87 26.65
C ILE A 271 0.07 -9.76 25.60
N ILE A 272 0.30 -11.07 25.67
CA ILE A 272 -0.25 -12.06 24.73
C ILE A 272 -1.29 -12.90 25.47
N LYS A 273 -2.57 -12.74 25.11
CA LYS A 273 -3.65 -13.25 25.95
C LYS A 273 -4.83 -13.85 25.19
N ASP A 274 -5.51 -14.78 25.85
CA ASP A 274 -6.79 -15.34 25.39
C ASP A 274 -6.70 -15.94 23.96
N CYS A 275 -5.57 -16.57 23.64
CA CYS A 275 -5.26 -17.21 22.37
C CYS A 275 -5.40 -18.73 22.45
N GLY A 276 -5.59 -19.43 21.32
CA GLY A 276 -5.40 -20.87 21.24
C GLY A 276 -3.97 -21.28 21.66
N SER A 277 -2.98 -20.61 21.07
CA SER A 277 -1.59 -20.60 21.53
C SER A 277 -1.06 -19.16 21.54
N GLY A 278 -0.24 -18.82 22.55
CA GLY A 278 0.40 -17.50 22.60
C GLY A 278 1.40 -17.34 21.46
N LEU A 279 2.36 -18.26 21.38
CA LEU A 279 3.32 -18.42 20.29
C LEU A 279 3.11 -19.77 19.61
N SER A 280 3.27 -19.83 18.29
CA SER A 280 3.42 -21.08 17.55
C SER A 280 4.67 -21.02 16.66
N PHE A 281 5.52 -22.03 16.76
CA PHE A 281 6.72 -22.17 15.95
C PHE A 281 6.49 -23.22 14.86
N LEU A 282 6.55 -22.79 13.59
CA LEU A 282 6.39 -23.71 12.45
C LEU A 282 7.69 -24.42 12.09
N VAL A 283 8.83 -23.87 12.50
CA VAL A 283 10.15 -24.48 12.34
C VAL A 283 11.00 -24.34 13.62
N PRO A 284 12.01 -25.22 13.81
CA PRO A 284 12.95 -25.07 14.91
C PRO A 284 13.68 -23.72 14.86
N PRO A 285 13.71 -22.93 15.96
CA PRO A 285 14.41 -21.65 15.97
C PRO A 285 15.92 -21.86 15.85
N LYS A 286 16.59 -21.00 15.06
CA LYS A 286 18.06 -21.03 14.90
C LYS A 286 18.79 -20.68 16.20
N ASP A 287 18.27 -19.71 16.96
CA ASP A 287 18.73 -19.43 18.31
C ASP A 287 17.95 -20.30 19.30
N PRO A 288 18.61 -21.25 20.00
CA PRO A 288 17.95 -22.11 20.98
C PRO A 288 17.37 -21.33 22.16
N ASN A 289 17.83 -20.10 22.42
CA ASN A 289 17.35 -19.26 23.52
C ASN A 289 16.18 -18.35 23.11
N LEU A 290 15.80 -18.29 21.82
CA LEU A 290 14.79 -17.37 21.32
C LEU A 290 13.49 -17.48 22.12
N LYS A 291 12.96 -18.70 22.25
CA LYS A 291 11.73 -18.98 23.00
C LYS A 291 11.84 -18.51 24.46
N ASP A 292 12.92 -18.84 25.15
CA ASP A 292 13.09 -18.49 26.56
C ASP A 292 13.20 -16.97 26.75
N ASN A 293 13.87 -16.28 25.82
CA ASN A 293 13.92 -14.82 25.80
C ASN A 293 12.53 -14.20 25.60
N ILE A 294 11.73 -14.73 24.68
CA ILE A 294 10.35 -14.25 24.45
C ILE A 294 9.50 -14.52 25.70
N LEU A 295 9.53 -15.73 26.25
CA LEU A 295 8.74 -16.07 27.43
C LEU A 295 9.09 -15.21 28.65
N LYS A 296 10.38 -14.90 28.85
CA LYS A 296 10.85 -14.06 29.95
C LYS A 296 10.43 -12.60 29.81
N ASN A 297 10.40 -12.08 28.58
CA ASN A 297 10.24 -10.66 28.33
C ASN A 297 8.79 -10.26 27.99
N ASN A 298 7.84 -11.19 27.97
CA ASN A 298 6.43 -10.90 27.66
C ASN A 298 5.51 -11.47 28.73
N THR A 299 4.31 -10.93 28.82
CA THR A 299 3.26 -11.40 29.74
C THR A 299 2.28 -12.29 28.97
N PHE A 300 2.09 -13.53 29.40
CA PHE A 300 1.14 -14.47 28.79
C PHE A 300 -0.02 -14.74 29.74
N LEU A 301 -1.26 -14.59 29.27
CA LEU A 301 -2.46 -14.71 30.11
C LEU A 301 -3.53 -15.58 29.43
N ASN A 302 -4.05 -16.60 30.10
CA ASN A 302 -5.21 -17.38 29.65
C ASN A 302 -5.13 -17.97 28.23
N ASN A 303 -3.92 -18.19 27.71
CA ASN A 303 -3.76 -18.92 26.45
C ASN A 303 -4.01 -20.40 26.69
N GLY A 304 -4.52 -21.12 25.67
CA GLY A 304 -4.59 -22.58 25.73
C GLY A 304 -3.22 -23.20 26.02
N GLN A 305 -2.19 -22.60 25.43
CA GLN A 305 -0.78 -22.81 25.76
C GLN A 305 0.04 -21.57 25.43
N ASN A 306 1.12 -21.32 26.16
CA ASN A 306 1.98 -20.17 25.87
C ASN A 306 2.84 -20.39 24.62
N VAL A 307 3.25 -21.64 24.37
CA VAL A 307 4.06 -22.03 23.21
C VAL A 307 3.52 -23.32 22.62
N TRP A 308 3.43 -23.37 21.30
CA TRP A 308 3.14 -24.55 20.50
C TRP A 308 4.24 -24.76 19.45
N TYR A 309 4.44 -26.01 19.03
CA TYR A 309 5.38 -26.41 18.00
C TYR A 309 4.63 -27.23 16.96
N GLU A 310 4.79 -26.89 15.67
CA GLU A 310 4.10 -27.54 14.55
C GLU A 310 5.01 -28.44 13.71
N TYR A 311 6.25 -28.68 14.18
CA TYR A 311 7.28 -29.51 13.52
C TYR A 311 7.70 -30.73 14.33
#